data_AF-A0A353BYB6-F1
#
_entry.id   AF-A0A353BYB6-F1
#
_cell.length_a   1.000
_cell.length_b   1.000
_cell.length_c   1.000
_cell.angle_alpha   90.00
_cell.angle_beta   90.00
_cell.angle_gamma   90.00
#
_symmetry.space_group_name_H-M   'P 1'
#
loop_
_entity.id
_entity.type
_entity.pdbx_description
1 polymer ?
#
loop_
_entity_poly.entity_id
_entity_poly.type
_entity_poly.pdbx_seq_one_letter_code
_entity_poly.pdbx_strand_id
1 'polypeptide(L)'
;GGAVFHDLGNLNYTFIVNDLHQNSFCDFGKFTLPIIAVLAKLGIKAELSGRNDLTIAGLKFSGNAQYKYKDRLLHHGCILFSAAIPDISAALQVNPAKFEGKGIKSVISRVTNIQSHLSQPLTIEEFETMIQSQVASDRENYTMYNLTPGDIAKVNKLVQERYATWEWNYGTSPEYNLKNAARFTGGFVEILLNVKSGIIRNARIQGDFFGKYDICQIEQALIGIKHEEEAVLAVLSRFNLQDYLANVSAAELIRLLL
;
A
#
# COMPACT_ATOMS: atom_id res chain seq x y z
N GLY A 1 -8.83 -5.66 -0.64
CA GLY A 1 -8.99 -4.23 -0.95
C GLY A 1 -8.02 -3.84 -2.04
N GLY A 2 -7.82 -2.53 -2.24
CA GLY A 2 -6.71 -2.00 -3.06
C GLY A 2 -5.44 -1.77 -2.23
N ALA A 3 -4.39 -1.26 -2.86
CA ALA A 3 -3.18 -0.81 -2.18
C ALA A 3 -3.45 0.48 -1.38
N VAL A 4 -2.80 0.62 -0.23
CA VAL A 4 -2.91 1.77 0.67
C VAL A 4 -1.49 2.16 1.09
N PHE A 5 -1.21 3.45 1.14
CA PHE A 5 0.05 4.01 1.61
C PHE A 5 -0.04 4.31 3.11
N HIS A 6 1.04 4.03 3.85
CA HIS A 6 1.14 4.31 5.28
C HIS A 6 2.46 5.02 5.60
N ASP A 7 2.37 6.06 6.42
CA ASP A 7 3.47 6.79 7.07
C ASP A 7 3.08 7.08 8.54
N LEU A 8 3.90 7.84 9.26
CA LEU A 8 3.62 8.20 10.66
C LEU A 8 2.43 9.15 10.86
N GLY A 9 1.93 9.78 9.80
CA GLY A 9 0.70 10.58 9.79
C GLY A 9 -0.57 9.76 9.51
N ASN A 10 -0.44 8.43 9.37
CA ASN A 10 -1.55 7.50 9.26
C ASN A 10 -1.86 6.84 10.60
N LEU A 11 -3.14 6.81 10.98
CA LEU A 11 -3.61 6.02 12.12
C LEU A 11 -4.41 4.81 11.62
N ASN A 12 -3.95 3.61 11.94
CA ASN A 12 -4.67 2.37 11.62
C ASN A 12 -5.41 1.85 12.85
N TYR A 13 -6.60 1.30 12.61
CA TYR A 13 -7.39 0.65 13.66
C TYR A 13 -7.92 -0.70 13.18
N THR A 14 -8.14 -1.62 14.11
CA THR A 14 -8.69 -2.95 13.84
C THR A 14 -9.66 -3.37 14.93
N PHE A 15 -10.85 -3.82 14.52
CA PHE A 15 -11.82 -4.50 15.35
C PHE A 15 -11.89 -5.97 14.96
N ILE A 16 -11.68 -6.87 15.92
CA ILE A 16 -11.87 -8.30 15.75
C ILE A 16 -13.09 -8.71 16.57
N VAL A 17 -14.09 -9.29 15.91
CA VAL A 17 -15.34 -9.71 16.56
C VAL A 17 -15.69 -11.16 16.22
N ASN A 18 -16.42 -11.79 17.12
CA ASN A 18 -17.02 -13.10 16.85
C ASN A 18 -18.27 -12.89 15.99
N ASP A 19 -18.34 -13.53 14.83
CA ASP A 19 -19.44 -13.40 13.87
C ASP A 19 -20.18 -14.74 13.68
N LEU A 20 -20.60 -15.32 14.81
CA LEU A 20 -21.20 -16.67 14.89
C LEU A 20 -22.49 -16.80 14.07
N HIS A 21 -23.23 -15.70 13.87
CA HIS A 21 -24.48 -15.65 13.11
C HIS A 21 -24.32 -15.06 11.70
N GLN A 22 -23.09 -14.73 11.29
CA GLN A 22 -22.75 -14.19 9.97
C GLN A 22 -23.43 -12.88 9.55
N ASN A 23 -23.99 -12.13 10.50
CA ASN A 23 -24.80 -10.93 10.21
C ASN A 23 -23.99 -9.64 10.17
N SER A 24 -22.72 -9.65 10.59
CA SER A 24 -21.91 -8.42 10.69
C SER A 24 -21.00 -8.16 9.48
N PHE A 25 -20.92 -9.09 8.54
CA PHE A 25 -20.15 -8.92 7.30
C PHE A 25 -20.82 -7.88 6.39
N CYS A 26 -20.05 -6.95 5.84
CA CYS A 26 -20.50 -5.78 5.07
C CYS A 26 -21.23 -4.68 5.86
N ASP A 27 -21.39 -4.78 7.18
CA ASP A 27 -21.82 -3.64 8.01
C ASP A 27 -20.60 -2.81 8.42
N PHE A 28 -20.21 -1.87 7.56
CA PHE A 28 -19.11 -0.93 7.85
C PHE A 28 -19.54 0.17 8.83
N GLY A 29 -20.83 0.51 8.85
CA GLY A 29 -21.37 1.59 9.67
C GLY A 29 -21.03 1.39 11.14
N LYS A 30 -21.37 0.22 11.68
CA LYS A 30 -21.13 -0.12 13.09
C LYS A 30 -19.69 0.11 13.55
N PHE A 31 -18.70 -0.23 12.72
CA PHE A 31 -17.28 -0.14 13.09
C PHE A 31 -16.71 1.27 12.89
N THR A 32 -17.32 2.08 12.03
CA THR A 32 -16.88 3.46 11.78
C THR A 32 -17.50 4.49 12.72
N LEU A 33 -18.59 4.14 13.41
CA LEU A 33 -19.31 5.04 14.34
C LEU A 33 -18.41 5.69 15.41
N PRO A 34 -17.51 4.97 16.11
CA PRO A 34 -16.64 5.59 17.11
C PRO A 34 -15.74 6.68 16.49
N ILE A 35 -15.27 6.47 15.26
CA ILE A 35 -14.41 7.43 14.55
C ILE A 35 -15.21 8.70 14.22
N ILE A 36 -16.43 8.54 13.71
CA ILE A 36 -17.34 9.67 13.41
C ILE A 36 -17.70 10.44 14.69
N ALA A 37 -17.94 9.73 15.80
CA ALA A 37 -18.27 10.34 17.08
C ALA A 37 -17.13 11.21 17.64
N VAL A 38 -15.87 10.75 17.53
CA VAL A 38 -14.69 11.55 17.92
C VAL A 38 -14.58 12.80 17.06
N LEU A 39 -14.73 12.68 15.74
CA LEU A 39 -14.69 13.83 14.83
C LEU A 39 -15.80 14.84 15.12
N ALA A 40 -17.00 14.37 15.45
CA ALA A 40 -18.10 15.24 15.86
C ALA A 40 -17.78 16.04 17.14
N LYS A 41 -17.10 15.45 18.12
CA LYS A 41 -16.62 16.17 19.34
C LYS A 41 -15.59 17.25 19.00
N LEU A 42 -14.82 17.06 17.93
CA LEU A 42 -13.86 18.03 17.39
C LEU A 42 -14.53 19.08 16.49
N GLY A 43 -15.86 19.05 16.33
CA GLY A 43 -16.61 19.97 15.47
C GLY A 43 -16.53 19.61 13.98
N ILE A 44 -15.99 18.44 13.63
CA ILE A 44 -15.84 17.97 12.25
C ILE A 44 -17.00 17.05 11.89
N LYS A 45 -17.75 17.41 10.85
CA LYS A 45 -18.80 16.54 10.29
C LYS A 45 -18.18 15.54 9.31
N ALA A 46 -18.05 14.29 9.75
CA ALA A 46 -17.67 13.16 8.91
C ALA A 46 -18.87 12.27 8.58
N GLU A 47 -18.83 11.62 7.43
CA GLU A 47 -19.90 10.72 6.98
C GLU A 47 -19.32 9.47 6.30
N LEU A 48 -20.06 8.36 6.39
CA LEU A 48 -19.79 7.17 5.62
C LEU A 48 -20.27 7.40 4.19
N SER A 49 -19.35 7.28 3.24
CA SER A 49 -19.60 7.47 1.82
C SER A 49 -19.35 6.18 1.04
N GLY A 50 -20.27 5.88 0.11
CA GLY A 50 -20.22 4.65 -0.66
C GLY A 50 -20.38 3.42 0.22
N ARG A 51 -19.45 2.45 0.10
CA ARG A 51 -19.51 1.18 0.84
C ARG A 51 -18.65 1.16 2.10
N ASN A 52 -17.49 1.82 2.07
CA ASN A 52 -16.42 1.57 3.03
C ASN A 52 -15.49 2.77 3.26
N ASP A 53 -15.83 3.96 2.76
CA ASP A 53 -14.98 5.14 2.88
C ASP A 53 -15.60 6.15 3.86
N LEU A 54 -14.76 6.87 4.61
CA LEU A 54 -15.22 8.03 5.38
C LEU A 54 -14.75 9.32 4.72
N THR A 55 -15.65 10.30 4.68
CA THR A 55 -15.42 11.59 4.04
C THR A 55 -15.69 12.77 4.97
N ILE A 56 -14.93 13.84 4.80
CA ILE A 56 -15.17 15.17 5.38
C ILE A 56 -15.40 16.11 4.19
N ALA A 57 -16.56 16.76 4.13
CA ALA A 57 -16.95 17.61 3.00
C ALA A 57 -16.76 16.93 1.62
N GLY A 58 -17.08 15.63 1.53
CA GLY A 58 -16.92 14.82 0.31
C GLY A 58 -15.48 14.41 -0.03
N LEU A 59 -14.48 14.83 0.76
CA LEU A 59 -13.09 14.44 0.62
C LEU A 59 -12.79 13.20 1.48
N LYS A 60 -12.14 12.19 0.90
CA LYS A 60 -11.87 10.93 1.60
C LYS A 60 -10.73 11.09 2.60
N PHE A 61 -10.97 10.72 3.85
CA PHE A 61 -9.91 10.68 4.87
C PHE A 61 -9.72 9.28 5.46
N SER A 62 -10.64 8.35 5.23
CA SER A 62 -10.48 6.96 5.68
C SER A 62 -10.98 5.95 4.66
N GLY A 63 -10.26 4.85 4.53
CA GLY A 63 -10.68 3.67 3.79
C GLY A 63 -10.72 2.46 4.73
N ASN A 64 -11.79 1.67 4.61
CA ASN A 64 -12.05 0.53 5.50
C ASN A 64 -12.14 -0.78 4.70
N ALA A 65 -11.78 -1.88 5.34
CA ALA A 65 -11.85 -3.21 4.75
C ALA A 65 -12.21 -4.26 5.81
N GLN A 66 -12.73 -5.38 5.34
CA GLN A 66 -13.11 -6.51 6.19
C GLN A 66 -12.49 -7.81 5.66
N TYR A 67 -12.11 -8.69 6.58
CA TYR A 67 -11.68 -10.04 6.32
C TYR A 67 -12.40 -10.99 7.27
N LYS A 68 -13.01 -12.03 6.71
CA LYS A 68 -13.71 -13.05 7.49
C LYS A 68 -12.94 -14.36 7.42
N TYR A 69 -12.72 -14.97 8.58
CA TYR A 69 -12.08 -16.27 8.68
C TYR A 69 -12.80 -17.10 9.75
N LYS A 70 -13.45 -18.18 9.32
CA LYS A 70 -14.33 -18.99 10.19
C LYS A 70 -15.37 -18.08 10.88
N ASP A 71 -15.48 -18.17 12.20
CA ASP A 71 -16.43 -17.40 13.03
C ASP A 71 -15.84 -16.08 13.56
N ARG A 72 -14.81 -15.56 12.89
CA ARG A 72 -14.17 -14.29 13.22
C ARG A 72 -14.26 -13.32 12.06
N LEU A 73 -14.67 -12.10 12.37
CA LEU A 73 -14.67 -10.97 11.45
C LEU A 73 -13.62 -9.97 11.92
N LEU A 74 -12.69 -9.64 11.04
CA LEU A 74 -11.74 -8.55 11.19
C LEU A 74 -12.24 -7.38 10.34
N HIS A 75 -12.50 -6.24 10.98
CA HIS A 75 -12.70 -4.96 10.31
C HIS A 75 -11.49 -4.09 10.63
N HIS A 76 -10.91 -3.45 9.62
CA HIS A 76 -9.82 -2.51 9.84
C HIS A 76 -9.96 -1.29 8.93
N GLY A 77 -9.38 -0.19 9.37
CA GLY A 77 -9.38 1.05 8.63
C GLY A 77 -8.05 1.78 8.71
N CYS A 78 -7.83 2.64 7.74
CA CYS A 78 -6.75 3.61 7.71
C CYS A 78 -7.34 5.00 7.81
N ILE A 79 -6.79 5.85 8.68
CA ILE A 79 -7.20 7.23 8.87
C ILE A 79 -6.03 8.13 8.46
N LEU A 80 -6.28 9.01 7.49
CA LEU A 80 -5.37 10.08 7.08
C LEU A 80 -5.48 11.21 8.11
N PHE A 81 -4.60 11.21 9.10
CA PHE A 81 -4.60 12.26 10.12
C PHE A 81 -3.74 13.44 9.67
N SER A 82 -2.48 13.16 9.31
CA SER A 82 -1.46 14.14 8.88
C SER A 82 -0.50 13.53 7.84
N ALA A 83 -0.97 12.55 7.06
CA ALA A 83 -0.16 11.81 6.09
C ALA A 83 0.38 12.68 4.95
N ALA A 84 1.54 12.32 4.41
CA ALA A 84 2.17 12.96 3.26
C ALA A 84 1.43 12.61 1.96
N ILE A 85 0.37 13.37 1.67
CA ILE A 85 -0.47 13.17 0.46
C ILE A 85 0.33 13.14 -0.87
N PRO A 86 1.40 13.94 -1.08
CA PRO A 86 2.22 13.81 -2.28
C PRO A 86 2.84 12.43 -2.46
N ASP A 87 3.30 11.81 -1.37
CA ASP A 87 3.95 10.49 -1.39
C ASP A 87 2.95 9.38 -1.71
N ILE A 88 1.70 9.51 -1.24
CA ILE A 88 0.58 8.61 -1.61
C ILE A 88 0.41 8.58 -3.13
N SER A 89 0.42 9.74 -3.77
CA SER A 89 0.20 9.87 -5.21
C SER A 89 1.37 9.34 -6.02
N ALA A 90 2.59 9.46 -5.51
CA ALA A 90 3.79 8.91 -6.13
C ALA A 90 3.90 7.39 -5.99
N ALA A 91 3.52 6.84 -4.84
CA ALA A 91 3.63 5.41 -4.55
C ALA A 91 2.53 4.56 -5.21
N LEU A 92 1.33 5.12 -5.43
CA LEU A 92 0.20 4.39 -5.98
C LEU A 92 0.06 4.63 -7.49
N GLN A 93 0.82 3.89 -8.29
CA GLN A 93 0.62 3.84 -9.74
C GLN A 93 -0.56 2.93 -10.09
N VAL A 94 -1.71 3.50 -10.37
CA VAL A 94 -2.89 2.73 -10.78
C VAL A 94 -2.85 2.52 -12.29
N ASN A 95 -2.82 1.25 -12.74
CA ASN A 95 -2.83 0.92 -14.17
C ASN A 95 -4.10 1.50 -14.85
N PRO A 96 -3.97 2.39 -15.85
CA PRO A 96 -5.10 2.98 -16.56
C PRO A 96 -6.04 1.95 -17.20
N ALA A 97 -5.50 0.79 -17.61
CA ALA A 97 -6.26 -0.27 -18.26
C ALA A 97 -7.30 -0.95 -17.35
N LYS A 98 -7.21 -0.80 -16.02
CA LYS A 98 -8.27 -1.27 -15.09
C LYS A 98 -9.57 -0.46 -15.18
N PHE A 99 -9.60 0.63 -15.95
CA PHE A 99 -10.73 1.56 -16.06
C PHE A 99 -11.36 1.65 -17.45
N GLU A 100 -10.90 0.87 -18.42
CA GLU A 100 -11.59 0.78 -19.71
C GLU A 100 -12.92 0.01 -19.53
N GLY A 101 -14.04 0.68 -19.78
CA GLY A 101 -15.37 0.07 -19.83
C GLY A 101 -16.22 0.18 -18.55
N LYS A 102 -15.68 0.65 -17.43
CA LYS A 102 -16.49 1.12 -16.29
C LYS A 102 -16.37 2.63 -16.25
N GLY A 103 -17.45 3.35 -16.54
CA GLY A 103 -17.53 4.83 -16.55
C GLY A 103 -17.32 5.51 -15.19
N ILE A 104 -16.41 4.98 -14.39
CA ILE A 104 -15.89 5.56 -13.16
C ILE A 104 -14.41 5.76 -13.47
N LYS A 105 -14.06 6.96 -13.96
CA LYS A 105 -12.71 7.50 -13.76
C LYS A 105 -12.39 7.17 -12.31
N SER A 106 -11.48 6.22 -12.04
CA SER A 106 -11.11 5.93 -10.66
C SER A 106 -10.54 7.21 -10.12
N VAL A 107 -11.39 7.84 -9.35
CA VAL A 107 -11.18 9.10 -8.69
C VAL A 107 -9.92 8.82 -7.88
N ILE A 108 -8.86 9.58 -8.14
CA ILE A 108 -8.08 10.10 -7.02
C ILE A 108 -9.15 10.84 -6.21
N SER A 109 -9.90 10.08 -5.39
CA SER A 109 -10.88 10.63 -4.47
C SER A 109 -10.07 11.65 -3.73
N ARG A 110 -10.41 12.93 -3.89
CA ARG A 110 -9.62 14.01 -3.33
C ARG A 110 -9.49 13.68 -1.85
N VAL A 111 -8.29 13.24 -1.47
CA VAL A 111 -8.05 12.78 -0.11
C VAL A 111 -7.80 14.00 0.75
N THR A 112 -8.05 13.87 2.05
CA THR A 112 -7.80 14.94 2.99
C THR A 112 -7.30 14.39 4.31
N ASN A 113 -6.47 15.18 4.97
CA ASN A 113 -6.00 14.92 6.31
C ASN A 113 -6.99 15.54 7.30
N ILE A 114 -7.30 14.82 8.39
CA ILE A 114 -8.12 15.37 9.49
C ILE A 114 -7.53 16.67 10.02
N GLN A 115 -6.20 16.76 10.13
CA GLN A 115 -5.51 17.94 10.64
C GLN A 115 -5.90 19.24 9.91
N SER A 116 -6.20 19.16 8.61
CA SER A 116 -6.60 20.33 7.80
C SER A 116 -8.01 20.85 8.11
N HIS A 117 -8.80 20.11 8.89
CA HIS A 117 -10.19 20.47 9.26
C HIS A 117 -10.34 20.80 10.74
N LEU A 118 -9.26 20.73 11.52
CA LEU A 118 -9.30 21.05 12.95
C LEU A 118 -9.26 22.55 13.18
N SER A 119 -10.03 23.01 14.16
CA SER A 119 -10.02 24.40 14.62
C SER A 119 -8.84 24.72 15.55
N GLN A 120 -8.30 23.70 16.20
CA GLN A 120 -7.13 23.78 17.09
C GLN A 120 -6.15 22.65 16.73
N PRO A 121 -4.82 22.86 16.85
CA PRO A 121 -3.85 21.80 16.67
C PRO A 121 -4.11 20.62 17.60
N LEU A 122 -3.95 19.41 17.07
CA LEU A 122 -4.08 18.14 17.78
C LEU A 122 -3.00 17.19 17.25
N THR A 123 -2.34 16.44 18.10
CA THR A 123 -1.38 15.41 17.67
C THR A 123 -2.10 14.10 17.31
N ILE A 124 -1.40 13.21 16.60
CA ILE A 124 -1.96 11.91 16.23
C ILE A 124 -2.18 11.02 17.46
N GLU A 125 -1.32 11.14 18.48
CA GLU A 125 -1.41 10.41 19.75
C GLU A 125 -2.58 10.88 20.61
N GLU A 126 -2.85 12.19 20.62
CA GLU A 126 -4.03 12.76 21.27
C GLU A 126 -5.31 12.25 20.58
N PHE A 127 -5.33 12.26 19.25
CA PHE A 127 -6.43 11.73 18.46
C PHE A 127 -6.64 10.22 18.67
N GLU A 128 -5.56 9.43 18.74
CA GLU A 128 -5.60 8.01 19.09
C GLU A 128 -6.23 7.81 20.47
N THR A 129 -5.80 8.56 21.47
CA THR A 129 -6.32 8.49 22.84
C THR A 129 -7.81 8.81 22.89
N MET A 130 -8.27 9.78 22.10
CA MET A 130 -9.70 10.10 21.97
C MET A 130 -10.50 8.94 21.38
N ILE A 131 -9.98 8.27 20.35
CA ILE A 131 -10.62 7.07 19.76
C ILE A 131 -10.67 5.93 20.77
N GLN A 132 -9.56 5.63 21.45
CA GLN A 132 -9.52 4.59 22.48
C GLN A 132 -10.56 4.87 23.57
N SER A 133 -10.63 6.12 24.04
CA SER A 133 -11.60 6.56 25.06
C SER A 133 -13.04 6.43 24.58
N GLN A 134 -13.33 6.78 23.32
CA GLN A 134 -14.66 6.63 22.73
C GLN A 134 -15.06 5.15 22.63
N VAL A 135 -14.16 4.29 22.16
CA VAL A 135 -14.42 2.85 22.05
C VAL A 135 -14.63 2.21 23.44
N ALA A 136 -13.87 2.68 24.45
CA ALA A 136 -14.01 2.24 25.83
C ALA A 136 -15.34 2.69 26.45
N SER A 137 -15.78 3.93 26.20
CA SER A 137 -17.05 4.44 26.74
C SER A 137 -18.27 3.71 26.18
N ASP A 138 -18.18 3.17 24.98
CA ASP A 138 -19.27 2.43 24.33
C ASP A 138 -19.40 0.99 24.84
N ARG A 139 -18.60 0.57 25.84
CA ARG A 139 -18.59 -0.79 26.40
C ARG A 139 -18.57 -0.80 27.91
N GLU A 140 -19.56 -1.45 28.52
CA GLU A 140 -19.69 -1.51 29.98
C GLU A 140 -18.64 -2.40 30.68
N ASN A 141 -17.91 -3.25 29.94
CA ASN A 141 -16.86 -4.09 30.51
C ASN A 141 -15.80 -4.38 29.44
N TYR A 142 -14.67 -3.67 29.48
CA TYR A 142 -13.50 -3.99 28.66
C TYR A 142 -12.31 -4.29 29.57
N THR A 143 -11.39 -5.10 29.06
CA THR A 143 -10.12 -5.38 29.73
C THR A 143 -9.01 -5.06 28.76
N MET A 144 -8.03 -4.27 29.21
CA MET A 144 -6.81 -4.05 28.45
C MET A 144 -6.02 -5.36 28.41
N TYR A 145 -5.83 -5.90 27.21
CA TYR A 145 -5.00 -7.08 27.01
C TYR A 145 -3.60 -6.64 26.58
N ASN A 146 -2.62 -6.84 27.45
CA ASN A 146 -1.22 -6.66 27.10
C ASN A 146 -0.70 -7.98 26.51
N LEU A 147 -0.08 -7.89 25.32
CA LEU A 147 0.52 -9.06 24.69
C LEU A 147 1.56 -9.68 25.62
N THR A 148 1.45 -10.99 25.85
CA THR A 148 2.44 -11.72 26.64
C THR A 148 3.72 -11.93 25.82
N PRO A 149 4.87 -12.24 26.45
CA PRO A 149 6.07 -12.62 25.71
C PRO A 149 5.85 -13.79 24.75
N GLY A 150 4.97 -14.73 25.11
CA GLY A 150 4.58 -15.86 24.25
C GLY A 150 3.75 -15.43 23.03
N ASP A 151 2.87 -14.43 23.18
CA ASP A 151 2.12 -13.87 22.05
C ASP A 151 3.06 -13.12 21.11
N ILE A 152 3.97 -12.30 21.66
CA ILE A 152 4.98 -11.56 20.88
C ILE A 152 5.86 -12.54 20.09
N ALA A 153 6.28 -13.65 20.69
CA ALA A 153 7.05 -14.68 19.99
C ALA A 153 6.28 -15.29 18.81
N LYS A 154 4.97 -15.57 18.97
CA LYS A 154 4.11 -16.07 17.87
C LYS A 154 3.92 -15.02 16.78
N VAL A 155 3.73 -13.75 17.14
CA VAL A 155 3.63 -12.64 16.18
C VAL A 155 4.94 -12.50 15.38
N ASN A 156 6.09 -12.50 16.06
CA ASN A 156 7.39 -12.42 15.39
C ASN A 156 7.66 -13.61 14.47
N LYS A 157 7.23 -14.81 14.88
CA LYS A 157 7.27 -15.99 14.01
C LYS A 157 6.45 -15.78 12.72
N LEU A 158 5.24 -15.22 12.83
CA LEU A 158 4.41 -14.88 11.66
C LEU A 158 5.05 -13.79 10.78
N VAL A 159 5.75 -12.82 11.37
CA VAL A 159 6.51 -11.83 10.60
C VAL A 159 7.57 -12.54 9.76
N GLN A 160 8.40 -13.38 10.38
CA GLN A 160 9.50 -14.08 9.71
C GLN A 160 9.04 -15.08 8.65
N GLU A 161 8.00 -15.87 8.96
CA GLU A 161 7.56 -16.96 8.09
C GLU A 161 6.54 -16.54 7.04
N ARG A 162 5.97 -15.33 7.17
CA ARG A 162 4.90 -14.87 6.27
C ARG A 162 5.00 -13.41 5.92
N TYR A 163 4.72 -12.48 6.84
CA TYR A 163 4.46 -11.08 6.46
C TYR A 163 5.69 -10.33 5.91
N ALA A 164 6.90 -10.72 6.30
CA ALA A 164 8.15 -10.18 5.75
C ALA A 164 8.69 -11.00 4.57
N THR A 165 8.07 -12.13 4.23
CA THR A 165 8.57 -13.00 3.15
C THR A 165 8.19 -12.44 1.79
N TRP A 166 9.10 -12.59 0.85
CA TRP A 166 8.87 -12.20 -0.53
C TRP A 166 7.73 -13.01 -1.16
N GLU A 167 7.64 -14.29 -0.83
CA GLU A 167 6.64 -15.22 -1.34
C GLU A 167 5.22 -14.77 -0.97
N TRP A 168 5.05 -14.21 0.23
CA TRP A 168 3.78 -13.63 0.66
C TRP A 168 3.49 -12.28 0.00
N ASN A 169 4.48 -11.39 -0.08
CA ASN A 169 4.28 -10.02 -0.57
C ASN A 169 4.16 -9.95 -2.11
N TYR A 170 4.83 -10.86 -2.84
CA TYR A 170 4.93 -10.82 -4.30
C TYR A 170 4.66 -12.17 -4.98
N GLY A 171 4.89 -13.30 -4.29
CA GLY A 171 4.76 -14.63 -4.88
C GLY A 171 3.33 -14.98 -5.33
N THR A 172 2.32 -14.33 -4.76
CA THR A 172 0.91 -14.48 -5.17
C THR A 172 0.43 -13.36 -6.10
N SER A 173 1.30 -12.45 -6.53
CA SER A 173 0.92 -11.37 -7.45
C SER A 173 0.48 -11.95 -8.79
N PRO A 174 -0.69 -11.50 -9.32
CA PRO A 174 -1.13 -11.91 -10.64
C PRO A 174 -0.11 -11.49 -11.69
N GLU A 175 -0.13 -12.14 -12.84
CA GLU A 175 0.75 -11.78 -13.95
C GLU A 175 0.54 -10.31 -14.35
N TYR A 176 1.63 -9.56 -14.47
CA TYR A 176 1.60 -8.18 -14.91
C TYR A 176 2.73 -7.88 -15.88
N ASN A 177 2.49 -6.89 -16.73
CA ASN A 177 3.50 -6.32 -17.60
C ASN A 177 3.93 -4.96 -17.03
N LEU A 178 5.21 -4.84 -16.69
CA LEU A 178 5.81 -3.55 -16.37
C LEU A 178 6.23 -2.88 -17.67
N LYS A 179 5.90 -1.60 -17.82
CA LYS A 179 6.40 -0.76 -18.91
C LYS A 179 6.87 0.57 -18.34
N ASN A 180 8.17 0.72 -18.17
CA ASN A 180 8.80 1.93 -17.66
C ASN A 180 9.70 2.53 -18.75
N ALA A 181 9.73 3.86 -18.86
CA ALA A 181 10.61 4.52 -19.80
C ALA A 181 11.08 5.87 -19.26
N ALA A 182 12.33 6.23 -19.54
CA ALA A 182 12.89 7.52 -19.22
C ALA A 182 13.95 7.94 -20.23
N ARG A 183 14.22 9.24 -20.27
CA ARG A 183 15.31 9.83 -21.07
C ARG A 183 16.43 10.24 -20.13
N PHE A 184 17.62 9.68 -20.35
CA PHE A 184 18.84 9.98 -19.62
C PHE A 184 19.84 10.71 -20.53
N THR A 185 20.96 11.14 -19.95
CA THR A 185 22.09 11.68 -20.72
C THR A 185 22.60 10.69 -21.76
N GLY A 186 22.56 9.39 -21.45
CA GLY A 186 22.92 8.29 -22.34
C GLY A 186 21.90 7.93 -23.43
N GLY A 187 20.72 8.54 -23.41
CA GLY A 187 19.62 8.23 -24.33
C GLY A 187 18.31 7.87 -23.63
N PHE A 188 17.27 7.70 -24.42
CA PHE A 188 16.00 7.09 -24.05
C PHE A 188 16.16 5.59 -23.83
N VAL A 189 15.63 5.12 -22.71
CA VAL A 189 15.58 3.71 -22.30
C VAL A 189 14.13 3.37 -21.94
N GLU A 190 13.62 2.29 -22.51
CA GLU A 190 12.33 1.69 -22.21
C GLU A 190 12.53 0.22 -21.79
N ILE A 191 11.88 -0.15 -20.70
CA ILE A 191 11.92 -1.49 -20.12
C ILE A 191 10.52 -2.08 -20.16
N LEU A 192 10.44 -3.29 -20.68
CA LEU A 192 9.26 -4.12 -20.76
C LEU A 192 9.54 -5.41 -20.00
N LEU A 193 8.88 -5.62 -18.86
CA LEU A 193 8.99 -6.88 -18.10
C LEU A 193 7.65 -7.60 -18.10
N ASN A 194 7.66 -8.91 -18.29
CA ASN A 194 6.55 -9.77 -17.91
C ASN A 194 6.93 -10.45 -16.59
N VAL A 195 6.15 -10.17 -15.54
CA VAL A 195 6.40 -10.70 -14.20
C VAL A 195 5.23 -11.57 -13.79
N LYS A 196 5.53 -12.80 -13.36
CA LYS A 196 4.55 -13.79 -12.92
C LYS A 196 4.95 -14.36 -11.57
N SER A 197 4.06 -14.22 -10.59
CA SER A 197 4.34 -14.60 -9.20
C SER A 197 5.60 -13.91 -8.67
N GLY A 198 5.76 -12.62 -9.02
CA GLY A 198 6.94 -11.81 -8.71
C GLY A 198 8.23 -12.20 -9.44
N ILE A 199 8.27 -13.27 -10.22
CA ILE A 199 9.46 -13.70 -10.96
C ILE A 199 9.43 -13.10 -12.36
N ILE A 200 10.55 -12.51 -12.80
CA ILE A 200 10.70 -11.99 -14.16
C ILE A 200 10.71 -13.17 -15.13
N ARG A 201 9.72 -13.25 -16.01
CA ARG A 201 9.58 -14.30 -17.03
C ARG A 201 10.14 -13.87 -18.37
N ASN A 202 10.01 -12.59 -18.68
CA ASN A 202 10.57 -11.99 -19.87
C ASN A 202 11.02 -10.56 -19.54
N ALA A 203 12.15 -10.16 -20.10
CA ALA A 203 12.70 -8.83 -19.95
C ALA A 203 13.12 -8.33 -21.33
N ARG A 204 12.74 -7.10 -21.66
CA ARG A 204 13.18 -6.43 -22.87
C ARG A 204 13.55 -4.99 -22.56
N ILE A 205 14.75 -4.59 -22.94
CA ILE A 205 15.32 -3.26 -22.76
C ILE A 205 15.58 -2.71 -24.15
N GLN A 206 14.86 -1.65 -24.52
CA GLN A 206 14.94 -1.03 -25.84
C GLN A 206 15.07 0.48 -25.72
N GLY A 207 15.67 1.12 -26.71
CA GLY A 207 15.95 2.56 -26.63
C GLY A 207 16.92 3.03 -27.70
N ASP A 208 17.37 4.28 -27.57
CA ASP A 208 18.38 4.91 -28.44
C ASP A 208 19.73 5.10 -27.71
N PHE A 209 19.96 4.32 -26.64
CA PHE A 209 21.21 4.30 -25.90
C PHE A 209 22.33 3.59 -26.66
N PHE A 210 23.58 3.97 -26.38
CA PHE A 210 24.76 3.36 -26.99
C PHE A 210 25.44 2.38 -26.04
N GLY A 211 25.86 1.23 -26.56
CA GLY A 211 26.60 0.19 -25.84
C GLY A 211 27.64 -0.46 -26.74
N LYS A 212 28.71 -0.97 -26.14
CA LYS A 212 29.72 -1.81 -26.81
C LYS A 212 29.22 -3.24 -27.01
N TYR A 213 28.40 -3.73 -26.07
CA TYR A 213 27.87 -5.09 -26.06
C TYR A 213 26.35 -5.12 -26.21
N ASP A 214 25.84 -6.29 -26.58
CA ASP A 214 24.40 -6.51 -26.77
C ASP A 214 23.66 -6.54 -25.42
N ILE A 215 22.62 -5.71 -25.32
CA ILE A 215 21.77 -5.58 -24.14
C ILE A 215 21.02 -6.87 -23.80
N CYS A 216 20.84 -7.77 -24.79
CA CYS A 216 20.20 -9.08 -24.59
C CYS A 216 20.87 -9.90 -23.47
N GLN A 217 22.17 -9.69 -23.21
CA GLN A 217 22.86 -10.40 -22.12
C GLN A 217 22.31 -10.01 -20.74
N ILE A 218 21.99 -8.72 -20.56
CA ILE A 218 21.37 -8.22 -19.33
C ILE A 218 19.92 -8.71 -19.25
N GLU A 219 19.17 -8.63 -20.35
CA GLU A 219 17.79 -9.15 -20.42
C GLU A 219 17.70 -10.62 -19.99
N GLN A 220 18.55 -11.48 -20.54
CA GLN A 220 18.58 -12.91 -20.20
C GLN A 220 18.98 -13.14 -18.73
N ALA A 221 19.91 -12.35 -18.20
CA ALA A 221 20.33 -12.48 -16.81
C ALA A 221 19.25 -12.05 -15.81
N LEU A 222 18.30 -11.21 -16.24
CA LEU A 222 17.13 -10.82 -15.45
C LEU A 222 16.02 -11.89 -15.47
N ILE A 223 16.01 -12.82 -16.43
CA ILE A 223 14.98 -13.86 -16.48
C ILE A 223 15.18 -14.88 -15.36
N GLY A 224 14.10 -15.19 -14.65
CA GLY A 224 14.07 -16.19 -13.59
C GLY A 224 14.42 -15.67 -12.19
N ILE A 225 14.83 -14.40 -12.07
CA ILE A 225 15.08 -13.78 -10.76
C ILE A 225 13.81 -13.17 -10.16
N LYS A 226 13.85 -12.93 -8.84
CA LYS A 226 12.84 -12.15 -8.12
C LYS A 226 12.86 -10.70 -8.62
N HIS A 227 11.69 -10.16 -8.93
CA HIS A 227 11.50 -8.75 -9.29
C HIS A 227 11.51 -7.89 -8.01
N GLU A 228 12.70 -7.75 -7.41
CA GLU A 228 12.98 -6.95 -6.23
C GLU A 228 14.36 -6.30 -6.36
N GLU A 229 14.57 -5.18 -5.66
CA GLU A 229 15.78 -4.36 -5.81
C GLU A 229 17.07 -5.13 -5.57
N GLU A 230 17.16 -5.90 -4.49
CA GLU A 230 18.34 -6.67 -4.12
C GLU A 230 18.72 -7.73 -5.17
N ALA A 231 17.73 -8.47 -5.68
CA ALA A 231 17.95 -9.50 -6.69
C ALA A 231 18.36 -8.90 -8.05
N VAL A 232 17.73 -7.79 -8.45
CA VAL A 232 18.09 -7.05 -9.67
C VAL A 232 19.52 -6.49 -9.55
N LEU A 233 19.86 -5.84 -8.43
CA LEU A 233 21.22 -5.35 -8.15
C LEU A 233 22.28 -6.46 -8.21
N ALA A 234 21.99 -7.61 -7.61
CA ALA A 234 22.91 -8.75 -7.61
C ALA A 234 23.17 -9.31 -9.02
N VAL A 235 22.23 -9.16 -9.95
CA VAL A 235 22.43 -9.49 -11.36
C VAL A 235 23.19 -8.38 -12.08
N LEU A 236 22.76 -7.13 -11.95
CA LEU A 236 23.35 -5.99 -12.67
C LEU A 236 24.82 -5.76 -12.28
N SER A 237 25.20 -6.03 -11.03
CA SER A 237 26.58 -5.91 -10.54
C SER A 237 27.57 -6.88 -11.20
N ARG A 238 27.08 -7.92 -11.89
CA ARG A 238 27.92 -8.85 -12.68
C ARG A 238 28.37 -8.24 -14.00
N PHE A 239 27.78 -7.13 -14.40
CA PHE A 239 28.04 -6.44 -15.67
C PHE A 239 28.67 -5.08 -15.42
N ASN A 240 29.60 -4.68 -16.29
CA ASN A 240 29.98 -3.29 -16.38
C ASN A 240 28.93 -2.54 -17.21
N LEU A 241 27.91 -1.96 -16.54
CA LEU A 241 26.74 -1.38 -17.21
C LEU A 241 27.10 -0.29 -18.23
N GLN A 242 28.22 0.43 -18.05
CA GLN A 242 28.66 1.44 -19.03
C GLN A 242 29.06 0.84 -20.39
N ASP A 243 29.39 -0.46 -20.44
CA ASP A 243 29.66 -1.16 -21.70
C ASP A 243 28.38 -1.57 -22.45
N TYR A 244 27.19 -1.46 -21.82
CA TYR A 244 25.89 -1.80 -22.42
C TYR A 244 24.99 -0.58 -22.58
N LEU A 245 25.00 0.35 -21.62
CA LEU A 245 24.26 1.61 -21.63
C LEU A 245 25.20 2.75 -21.19
N ALA A 246 25.93 3.33 -22.15
CA ALA A 246 26.84 4.43 -21.91
C ALA A 246 26.08 5.66 -21.35
N ASN A 247 26.61 6.26 -20.28
CA ASN A 247 26.01 7.40 -19.58
C ASN A 247 24.61 7.14 -19.01
N VAL A 248 24.30 5.87 -18.68
CA VAL A 248 23.18 5.49 -17.83
C VAL A 248 23.75 4.80 -16.59
N SER A 249 23.48 5.35 -15.41
CA SER A 249 23.97 4.79 -14.15
C SER A 249 23.18 3.55 -13.72
N ALA A 250 23.78 2.72 -12.86
CA ALA A 250 23.09 1.57 -12.28
C ALA A 250 21.80 1.98 -11.56
N ALA A 251 21.85 3.06 -10.78
CA ALA A 251 20.69 3.57 -10.04
C ALA A 251 19.55 4.03 -10.97
N GLU A 252 19.89 4.68 -12.09
CA GLU A 252 18.91 5.07 -13.11
C GLU A 252 18.25 3.85 -13.77
N LEU A 253 19.03 2.81 -14.06
CA LEU A 253 18.50 1.58 -14.65
C LEU A 253 17.62 0.81 -13.67
N ILE A 254 18.02 0.71 -12.39
CA ILE A 254 17.24 0.07 -11.33
C ILE A 254 15.89 0.76 -11.16
N ARG A 255 15.86 2.09 -11.21
CA ARG A 255 14.62 2.87 -11.15
C ARG A 255 13.64 2.53 -12.27
N LEU A 256 14.12 2.10 -13.44
CA LEU A 256 13.25 1.63 -14.52
C LEU A 256 12.85 0.16 -14.37
N LEU A 257 13.69 -0.65 -13.72
CA LEU A 257 13.46 -2.07 -13.49
C LEU A 257 12.57 -2.37 -12.28
N LEU A 258 12.14 -1.36 -11.51
CA LEU A 258 11.27 -1.49 -10.33
C LEU A 258 10.06 -0.55 -10.46
#